data_AF-A0A7K8ZPH6-F1
#
_entry.id   AF-A0A7K8ZPH6-F1
#
_cell.length_a   1.000
_cell.length_b   1.000
_cell.length_c   1.000
_cell.angle_alpha   90.00
_cell.angle_beta   90.00
_cell.angle_gamma   90.00
#
_symmetry.space_group_name_H-M   'P 1'
#
loop_
_entity.id
_entity.type
_entity.pdbx_description
1 polymer ?
#
loop_
_entity_poly.entity_id
_entity_poly.type
_entity_poly.pdbx_seq_one_letter_code
_entity_poly.pdbx_strand_id
1 'polypeptide(L)'
;EQALELTARHCGEQLERYGRCVAARPQSWPSECHALRVGIAQCASAHPIVRQIRQDCAEPFAAFERCLREHPGTASLCHRHAEAFLLCAHRV
;
A
#
# COMPACT_ATOMS: atom_id res chain seq x y z
N GLU A 1 6.63 11.32 12.53
CA GLU A 1 7.37 10.15 13.09
C GLU A 1 6.51 9.04 13.74
N GLN A 2 5.18 8.96 13.57
CA GLN A 2 4.41 7.86 14.18
C GLN A 2 3.36 7.24 13.27
N ALA A 3 2.96 7.94 12.21
CA ALA A 3 1.85 7.60 11.35
C ALA A 3 2.03 6.26 10.62
N LEU A 4 3.14 6.12 9.89
CA LEU A 4 3.43 4.90 9.12
C LEU A 4 3.84 3.74 10.04
N GLU A 5 4.56 4.01 11.12
CA GLU A 5 4.97 2.98 12.08
C GLU A 5 3.78 2.44 12.89
N LEU A 6 2.80 3.28 13.24
CA LEU A 6 1.52 2.84 13.83
C LEU A 6 0.67 2.05 12.83
N THR A 7 0.64 2.47 11.56
CA THR A 7 -0.05 1.73 10.49
C THR A 7 0.59 0.36 10.27
N ALA A 8 1.92 0.28 10.23
CA ALA A 8 2.66 -0.97 10.10
C ALA A 8 2.54 -1.83 11.36
N ARG A 9 2.44 -1.24 12.57
CA ARG A 9 2.21 -1.97 13.82
C ARG A 9 0.79 -2.51 13.94
N HIS A 10 -0.24 -1.81 13.45
CA HIS A 10 -1.64 -2.25 13.58
C HIS A 10 -2.18 -2.98 12.35
N CYS A 11 -1.76 -2.60 11.16
CA CYS A 11 -2.17 -3.22 9.89
C CYS A 11 -1.05 -4.08 9.26
N GLY A 12 0.07 -4.30 9.96
CA GLY A 12 1.22 -5.05 9.47
C GLY A 12 0.88 -6.47 9.02
N GLU A 13 0.05 -7.18 9.77
CA GLU A 13 -0.41 -8.53 9.40
C GLU A 13 -1.16 -8.52 8.05
N GLN A 14 -2.04 -7.53 7.85
CA GLN A 14 -2.83 -7.43 6.63
C GLN A 14 -1.97 -6.99 5.44
N LEU A 15 -1.01 -6.11 5.67
CA LEU A 15 0.01 -5.72 4.68
C LEU A 15 0.88 -6.91 4.27
N GLU A 16 1.33 -7.73 5.21
CA GLU A 16 2.17 -8.90 4.95
C GLU A 16 1.40 -9.98 4.16
N ARG A 17 0.14 -10.25 4.54
CA ARG A 17 -0.74 -11.18 3.81
C ARG A 17 -1.01 -10.71 2.39
N TYR A 18 -1.29 -9.42 2.20
CA TYR A 18 -1.49 -8.85 0.86
C TYR A 18 -0.20 -8.92 0.02
N GLY A 19 0.95 -8.57 0.59
CA GLY A 19 2.24 -8.67 -0.07
C GLY A 19 2.54 -10.10 -0.54
N ARG A 20 2.32 -11.11 0.31
CA ARG A 20 2.44 -12.52 -0.06
C ARG A 20 1.49 -12.92 -1.19
N CYS A 21 0.25 -12.44 -1.16
CA CYS A 21 -0.74 -12.72 -2.21
C CYS A 21 -0.31 -12.14 -3.57
N VAL A 22 0.12 -10.87 -3.59
CA VAL A 22 0.60 -10.19 -4.81
C VAL A 22 1.85 -10.88 -5.37
N ALA A 23 2.79 -11.25 -4.51
CA ALA A 23 4.00 -11.97 -4.91
C ALA A 23 3.70 -13.36 -5.50
N ALA A 24 2.70 -14.07 -4.96
CA ALA A 24 2.29 -15.38 -5.47
C ALA A 24 1.48 -15.30 -6.78
N ARG A 25 0.85 -14.16 -7.07
CA ARG A 25 -0.09 -13.98 -8.20
C ARG A 25 0.24 -12.75 -9.04
N PRO A 26 1.45 -12.65 -9.60
CA PRO A 26 1.93 -11.44 -10.28
C PRO A 26 1.02 -10.93 -11.42
N GLN A 27 0.30 -11.83 -12.09
CA GLN A 27 -0.55 -11.50 -13.24
C GLN A 27 -2.04 -11.31 -12.89
N SER A 28 -2.51 -11.86 -11.78
CA SER A 28 -3.94 -11.92 -11.41
C SER A 28 -4.27 -11.33 -10.03
N TRP A 29 -3.27 -10.80 -9.31
CA TRP A 29 -3.47 -10.21 -7.99
C TRP A 29 -4.54 -9.10 -7.89
N PRO A 30 -4.85 -8.26 -8.92
CA PRO A 30 -5.85 -7.20 -8.75
C PRO A 30 -7.24 -7.74 -8.40
N SER A 31 -7.61 -8.90 -8.93
CA SER A 31 -8.86 -9.61 -8.61
C SER A 31 -8.64 -10.61 -7.46
N GLU A 32 -7.60 -11.43 -7.51
CA GLU A 32 -7.39 -12.51 -6.54
C GLU A 32 -7.02 -12.02 -5.13
N CYS A 33 -6.35 -10.87 -5.02
CA CYS A 33 -5.96 -10.28 -3.73
C CYS A 33 -6.90 -9.13 -3.31
N HIS A 34 -8.05 -8.96 -3.98
CA HIS A 34 -8.97 -7.86 -3.74
C HIS A 34 -9.48 -7.82 -2.29
N ALA A 35 -9.86 -8.96 -1.72
CA ALA A 35 -10.36 -9.04 -0.34
C ALA A 35 -9.31 -8.57 0.68
N LEU A 36 -8.04 -8.91 0.47
CA LEU A 36 -6.92 -8.47 1.32
C LEU A 36 -6.69 -6.95 1.18
N ARG A 37 -6.81 -6.41 -0.05
CA ARG A 37 -6.75 -4.96 -0.29
C ARG A 37 -7.86 -4.22 0.46
N VAL A 38 -9.09 -4.75 0.46
CA VAL A 38 -10.22 -4.19 1.21
C VAL A 38 -9.95 -4.25 2.72
N GLY A 39 -9.40 -5.36 3.23
CA GLY A 39 -9.02 -5.50 4.64
C GLY A 39 -7.96 -4.47 5.09
N ILE A 40 -6.95 -4.20 4.26
CA ILE A 40 -5.98 -3.13 4.50
C ILE A 40 -6.68 -1.77 4.54
N ALA A 41 -7.56 -1.49 3.58
CA ALA A 41 -8.29 -0.23 3.53
C ALA A 41 -9.19 0.00 4.75
N GLN A 42 -9.82 -1.06 5.28
CA GLN A 42 -10.63 -1.00 6.50
C GLN A 42 -9.77 -0.75 7.74
N CYS A 43 -8.66 -1.48 7.89
CA CYS A 43 -7.70 -1.27 8.99
C CYS A 43 -7.13 0.16 8.95
N ALA A 44 -6.75 0.62 7.76
CA ALA A 44 -6.29 1.98 7.53
C ALA A 44 -7.37 3.03 7.86
N SER A 45 -8.64 2.78 7.51
CA SER A 45 -9.71 3.75 7.77
C SER A 45 -10.11 3.86 9.24
N ALA A 46 -9.80 2.86 10.06
CA ALA A 46 -10.03 2.88 11.51
C ALA A 46 -9.11 3.86 12.26
N HIS A 47 -8.02 4.31 11.62
CA HIS A 47 -7.00 5.15 12.25
C HIS A 47 -6.94 6.54 11.60
N PRO A 48 -7.24 7.62 12.34
CA PRO A 48 -7.28 9.00 11.81
C PRO A 48 -6.00 9.41 11.10
N ILE A 49 -4.86 8.98 11.63
CA ILE A 49 -3.54 9.31 11.09
C ILE A 49 -3.27 8.66 9.72
N VAL A 50 -3.88 7.51 9.46
CA VAL A 50 -3.73 6.80 8.19
C VAL A 50 -4.64 7.40 7.13
N ARG A 51 -5.80 7.92 7.54
CA ARG A 51 -6.66 8.74 6.69
C ARG A 51 -5.93 10.03 6.26
N GLN A 52 -5.23 10.67 7.19
CA GLN A 52 -4.38 11.83 6.93
C GLN A 52 -3.27 11.50 5.92
N ILE A 53 -2.48 10.44 6.16
CA ILE A 53 -1.44 9.98 5.20
C ILE A 53 -2.04 9.70 3.82
N ARG A 54 -3.18 9.01 3.74
CA ARG A 54 -3.81 8.70 2.45
C ARG A 54 -4.22 9.95 1.68
N GLN A 55 -4.60 11.03 2.37
CA GLN A 55 -4.94 12.30 1.73
C GLN A 55 -3.69 13.07 1.33
N ASP A 56 -2.75 13.25 2.27
CA ASP A 56 -1.56 14.08 2.08
C ASP A 56 -0.54 13.42 1.13
N CYS A 57 -0.53 12.09 1.06
CA CYS A 57 0.36 11.29 0.22
C CYS A 57 -0.37 10.57 -0.92
N ALA A 58 -1.55 11.07 -1.34
CA ALA A 58 -2.36 10.46 -2.38
C ALA A 58 -1.62 10.37 -3.73
N GLU A 59 -0.83 11.39 -4.08
CA GLU A 59 -0.14 11.49 -5.37
C GLU A 59 0.92 10.39 -5.59
N PRO A 60 1.90 10.19 -4.69
CA PRO A 60 2.87 9.09 -4.86
C PRO A 60 2.21 7.71 -4.77
N PHE A 61 1.13 7.57 -3.99
CA PHE A 61 0.36 6.33 -3.93
C PHE A 61 -0.34 6.01 -5.26
N ALA A 62 -1.00 7.00 -5.88
CA ALA A 62 -1.63 6.83 -7.18
C ALA A 62 -0.60 6.52 -8.30
N ALA A 63 0.60 7.10 -8.22
CA ALA A 63 1.70 6.77 -9.12
C ALA A 63 2.16 5.31 -8.97
N PHE A 64 2.24 4.82 -7.73
CA PHE A 64 2.55 3.41 -7.45
C PHE A 64 1.49 2.47 -8.02
N GLU A 65 0.20 2.72 -7.77
CA GLU A 65 -0.90 1.90 -8.30
C GLU A 65 -0.98 1.90 -9.84
N ARG A 66 -0.65 3.03 -10.48
CA ARG A 66 -0.57 3.12 -11.94
C ARG A 66 0.58 2.27 -12.48
N CYS A 67 1.78 2.40 -11.91
CA CYS A 67 2.94 1.60 -12.33
C CYS A 67 2.66 0.09 -12.22
N LEU A 68 2.01 -0.35 -11.13
CA LEU A 68 1.65 -1.77 -10.97
C LEU A 68 0.65 -2.27 -12.01
N ARG A 69 -0.26 -1.40 -12.48
CA ARG A 69 -1.21 -1.74 -13.55
C ARG A 69 -0.54 -1.80 -14.93
N GLU A 70 0.44 -0.95 -15.17
CA GLU A 70 1.20 -0.89 -16.43
C GLU A 70 2.24 -2.03 -16.52
N HIS A 71 2.75 -2.50 -15.38
CA HIS A 71 3.78 -3.54 -15.30
C HIS A 71 3.32 -4.75 -14.46
N PRO A 72 2.27 -5.47 -14.89
CA PRO A 72 1.79 -6.66 -14.18
C PRO A 72 2.91 -7.69 -14.08
N GLY A 73 3.17 -8.15 -12.85
CA GLY A 73 4.21 -9.11 -12.52
C GLY A 73 5.63 -8.57 -12.36
N THR A 74 5.85 -7.26 -12.51
CA THR A 74 7.16 -6.63 -12.29
C THR A 74 7.09 -5.54 -11.23
N ALA A 75 6.55 -5.88 -10.05
CA ALA A 75 6.35 -4.93 -8.95
C ALA A 75 7.64 -4.22 -8.48
N SER A 76 8.80 -4.85 -8.68
CA SER A 76 10.11 -4.26 -8.39
C SER A 76 10.39 -2.97 -9.19
N LEU A 77 9.86 -2.81 -10.41
CA LEU A 77 10.01 -1.59 -11.21
C LEU A 77 9.29 -0.39 -10.57
N CYS A 78 8.30 -0.65 -9.73
CA CYS A 78 7.48 0.36 -9.09
C CYS A 78 8.00 0.79 -7.71
N HIS A 79 9.13 0.23 -7.25
CA HIS A 79 9.73 0.50 -5.95
C HIS A 79 9.92 2.00 -5.66
N ARG A 80 10.36 2.79 -6.65
CA ARG A 80 10.55 4.24 -6.51
C ARG A 80 9.28 4.99 -6.08
N HIS A 81 8.11 4.54 -6.54
CA HIS A 81 6.83 5.16 -6.20
C HIS A 81 6.36 4.75 -4.81
N ALA A 82 6.66 3.51 -4.41
CA ALA A 82 6.46 3.05 -3.04
C ALA A 82 7.37 3.83 -2.06
N GLU A 83 8.65 4.03 -2.40
CA GLU A 83 9.58 4.82 -1.58
C GLU A 83 9.12 6.27 -1.42
N ALA A 84 8.69 6.92 -2.50
CA ALA A 84 8.14 8.28 -2.44
C ALA A 84 6.89 8.37 -1.53
N PHE A 85 6.02 7.37 -1.57
CA PHE A 85 4.86 7.29 -0.67
C PHE A 85 5.29 7.14 0.79
N LEU A 86 6.26 6.26 1.07
CA LEU A 86 6.80 6.05 2.41
C LEU A 86 7.48 7.31 2.97
N LEU A 87 8.26 8.03 2.15
CA LEU A 87 8.90 9.28 2.53
C LEU A 87 7.88 10.38 2.86
N CYS A 88 6.81 10.48 2.08
CA CYS A 88 5.72 11.40 2.38
C CYS A 88 5.04 11.03 3.71
N ALA A 89 4.68 9.77 3.87
CA ALA A 89 3.99 9.27 5.05
C ALA A 89 4.84 9.35 6.33
N HIS A 90 6.17 9.40 6.21
CA HIS A 90 7.08 9.61 7.34
C HIS A 90 7.07 11.07 7.84
N ARG A 91 6.76 12.03 6.95
CA ARG A 91 6.72 13.47 7.24
C ARG A 91 5.37 13.94 7.80
N VAL A 92 4.33 13.10 7.71
CA VAL A 92 3.02 13.26 8.37
C VAL A 92 3.12 12.80 9.83
#